data_AF-A0A830BI95-F1
#
_entry.id   AF-A0A830BI95-F1
#
_cell.length_a   1.000
_cell.length_b   1.000
_cell.length_c   1.000
_cell.angle_alpha   90.00
_cell.angle_beta   90.00
_cell.angle_gamma   90.00
#
_symmetry.space_group_name_H-M   'P 1'
#
loop_
_entity.id
_entity.type
_entity.pdbx_description
1 polymer ?
#
loop_
_entity_poly.entity_id
_entity_poly.type
_entity_poly.pdbx_seq_one_letter_code
_entity_poly.pdbx_strand_id
1 'polypeptide(L)'
;MLVQLLLLSSVLLTFVSSGNAGATSAFVRNEWPSVDIPLDNEIFAVPKGYNAPQQVHITQGDYDGKSVIISWVTADEPGSNKIRYGLSEGHYDFTAEGTVQNYTFYKYESGYIHQCLVDGLQYDTKYYYDIGDGDSSRKFWFHTPPKINPDASYKFGIIGLCFFLIFYH
;
A
#
# COMPACT_ATOMS: atom_id res chain seq x y z
N MET A 1 39.88 44.52 -29.73
CA MET A 1 39.60 43.08 -29.72
C MET A 1 39.68 42.46 -28.33
N LEU A 2 40.80 42.53 -27.61
CA LEU A 2 40.96 41.88 -26.30
C LEU A 2 39.89 42.30 -25.26
N VAL A 3 39.59 43.60 -25.18
CA VAL A 3 38.58 44.17 -24.26
C VAL A 3 37.17 43.67 -24.58
N GLN A 4 36.81 43.54 -25.85
CA GLN A 4 35.51 42.99 -26.26
C GLN A 4 35.39 41.50 -25.95
N LEU A 5 36.48 40.74 -26.10
CA LEU A 5 36.50 39.32 -25.76
C LEU A 5 36.32 39.09 -24.24
N LEU A 6 36.93 39.95 -23.42
CA LEU A 6 36.79 39.96 -21.96
C LEU A 6 35.37 40.34 -21.52
N LEU A 7 34.74 41.30 -22.20
CA LEU A 7 33.35 41.68 -21.93
C LEU A 7 32.38 40.55 -22.33
N LEU A 8 32.62 39.88 -23.45
CA LEU A 8 31.80 38.76 -23.88
C LEU A 8 31.93 37.55 -22.94
N SER A 9 33.14 37.25 -22.45
CA SER A 9 33.37 36.14 -21.52
C SER A 9 32.75 36.39 -20.15
N SER A 10 32.81 37.62 -19.65
CA SER A 10 32.19 38.01 -18.38
C SER A 10 30.67 37.95 -18.44
N VAL A 11 30.06 38.37 -19.57
CA VAL A 11 28.63 38.18 -19.81
C VAL A 11 28.27 36.69 -19.92
N LEU A 12 29.09 35.85 -20.57
CA LEU A 12 28.82 34.41 -20.64
C LEU A 12 28.87 33.74 -19.27
N LEU A 13 29.82 34.14 -18.41
CA LEU A 13 30.00 33.58 -17.06
C LEU A 13 28.83 33.91 -16.12
N THR A 14 28.14 35.05 -16.30
CA THR A 14 26.97 35.37 -15.47
C THR A 14 25.75 34.50 -15.80
N PHE A 15 25.65 33.94 -17.01
CA PHE A 15 24.59 32.99 -17.39
C PHE A 15 24.80 31.58 -16.82
N VAL A 16 26.03 31.20 -16.46
CA VAL A 16 26.36 29.85 -15.95
C VAL A 16 25.98 29.67 -14.47
N SER A 17 25.76 30.76 -13.72
CA SER A 17 25.54 30.74 -12.28
C SER A 17 24.07 30.62 -11.84
N SER A 18 23.20 30.04 -12.67
CA SER A 18 21.80 29.79 -12.29
C SER A 18 21.65 28.40 -11.64
N GLY A 19 22.43 28.15 -10.58
CA GLY A 19 22.27 26.95 -9.76
C GLY A 19 21.24 27.24 -8.66
N ASN A 20 20.14 26.49 -8.64
CA ASN A 20 19.16 26.57 -7.55
C ASN A 20 19.82 25.98 -6.29
N ALA A 21 20.36 26.83 -5.41
CA ALA A 21 20.92 26.38 -4.14
C ALA A 21 19.79 25.79 -3.28
N GLY A 22 19.97 24.56 -2.79
CA GLY A 22 18.95 23.88 -2.00
C GLY A 22 18.56 24.69 -0.77
N ALA A 23 17.28 25.07 -0.66
CA ALA A 23 16.75 25.72 0.52
C ALA A 23 16.52 24.66 1.61
N THR A 24 17.28 24.74 2.70
CA THR A 24 17.04 23.91 3.89
C THR A 24 16.14 24.67 4.83
N SER A 25 15.01 24.07 5.23
CA SER A 25 14.12 24.70 6.21
C SER A 25 14.77 24.70 7.59
N ALA A 26 14.59 25.76 8.37
CA ALA A 26 14.99 25.79 9.78
C ALA A 26 14.09 24.92 10.69
N PHE A 27 13.10 24.23 10.13
CA PHE A 27 12.22 23.34 10.88
C PHE A 27 12.99 22.11 11.33
N VAL A 28 13.21 22.02 12.64
CA VAL A 28 13.66 20.81 13.32
C VAL A 28 12.42 20.14 13.88
N ARG A 29 12.12 18.92 13.44
CA ARG A 29 11.03 18.13 14.03
C ARG A 29 11.45 17.81 15.47
N ASN A 30 10.62 18.16 16.45
CA ASN A 30 10.83 17.65 17.82
C ASN A 30 10.90 16.12 17.73
N GLU A 31 11.96 15.52 18.27
CA GLU A 31 12.09 14.07 18.34
C GLU A 31 10.98 13.56 19.25
N TRP A 32 9.90 13.08 18.63
CA TRP A 32 8.94 12.24 19.31
C TRP A 32 9.69 10.97 19.70
N PRO A 33 9.51 10.45 20.93
CA PRO A 33 10.21 9.24 21.35
C PRO A 33 9.97 8.14 20.30
N SER A 34 11.05 7.61 19.72
CA SER A 34 11.02 6.42 18.87
C SER A 34 10.88 5.16 19.73
N VAL A 35 9.94 5.21 20.67
CA VAL A 35 9.65 4.12 21.58
C VAL A 35 8.69 3.19 20.85
N ASP A 36 9.09 1.94 20.72
CA ASP A 36 8.25 0.92 20.10
C ASP A 36 6.91 0.81 20.84
N ILE A 37 5.84 0.65 20.06
CA ILE A 37 4.52 0.41 20.63
C ILE A 37 4.58 -0.94 21.38
N PRO A 38 4.13 -1.00 22.65
CA PRO A 38 4.09 -2.25 23.40
C PRO A 38 3.26 -3.33 22.70
N LEU A 39 3.66 -4.60 22.83
CA LEU A 39 2.98 -5.72 22.16
C LEU A 39 1.54 -5.94 22.63
N ASP A 40 1.20 -5.50 23.84
CA ASP A 40 -0.13 -5.56 24.44
C ASP A 40 -1.03 -4.37 24.05
N ASN A 41 -0.54 -3.46 23.20
CA ASN A 41 -1.32 -2.36 22.68
C ASN A 41 -2.48 -2.87 21.79
N GLU A 42 -3.63 -2.19 21.87
CA GLU A 42 -4.84 -2.52 21.12
C GLU A 42 -4.65 -2.56 19.59
N ILE A 43 -3.67 -1.82 19.05
CA ILE A 43 -3.35 -1.81 17.61
C ILE A 43 -2.79 -3.17 17.14
N PHE A 44 -2.18 -3.94 18.04
CA PHE A 44 -1.68 -5.30 17.76
C PHE A 44 -2.63 -6.41 18.19
N ALA A 45 -3.86 -6.07 18.60
CA ALA A 45 -4.84 -7.07 19.00
C ALA A 45 -5.14 -8.05 17.85
N VAL A 46 -5.04 -9.35 18.16
CA VAL A 46 -5.34 -10.42 17.21
C VAL A 46 -6.86 -10.46 16.94
N PRO A 47 -7.30 -10.59 15.68
CA PRO A 47 -8.71 -10.74 15.34
C PRO A 47 -9.36 -11.91 16.08
N LYS A 48 -10.60 -11.74 16.52
CA LYS A 48 -11.37 -12.80 17.18
C LYS A 48 -11.83 -13.84 16.16
N GLY A 49 -11.85 -15.10 16.57
CA GLY A 49 -12.26 -16.24 15.74
C GLY A 49 -11.11 -17.22 15.55
N TYR A 50 -11.43 -18.49 15.41
CA TYR A 50 -10.43 -19.53 15.12
C TYR A 50 -9.81 -19.28 13.75
N ASN A 51 -8.48 -19.22 13.66
CA ASN A 51 -7.74 -18.98 12.43
C ASN A 51 -8.20 -17.74 11.63
N ALA A 52 -8.68 -16.70 12.32
CA ALA A 52 -9.21 -15.50 11.69
C ALA A 52 -8.12 -14.76 10.88
N PRO A 53 -8.39 -14.34 9.63
CA PRO A 53 -7.43 -13.61 8.81
C PRO A 53 -6.89 -12.37 9.51
N GLN A 54 -5.58 -12.19 9.54
CA GLN A 54 -4.88 -11.03 10.11
C GLN A 54 -3.91 -10.41 9.09
N GLN A 55 -3.37 -9.23 9.42
CA GLN A 55 -2.39 -8.52 8.58
C GLN A 55 -2.88 -8.30 7.13
N VAL A 56 -4.16 -7.93 6.99
CA VAL A 56 -4.83 -7.81 5.69
C VAL A 56 -4.27 -6.64 4.88
N HIS A 57 -3.74 -7.04 3.74
CA HIS A 57 -3.07 -6.38 2.64
C HIS A 57 -3.84 -6.06 1.36
N ILE A 58 -3.76 -4.87 0.76
CA ILE A 58 -4.08 -4.68 -0.66
C ILE A 58 -3.04 -3.83 -1.40
N THR A 59 -2.83 -4.13 -2.67
CA THR A 59 -2.04 -3.31 -3.59
C THR A 59 -2.60 -3.41 -5.01
N GLN A 60 -2.26 -2.45 -5.87
CA GLN A 60 -2.60 -2.52 -7.30
C GLN A 60 -1.93 -3.76 -7.94
N GLY A 61 -2.71 -4.52 -8.70
CA GLY A 61 -2.31 -5.81 -9.27
C GLY A 61 -1.98 -5.78 -10.76
N ASP A 62 -2.26 -4.68 -11.45
CA ASP A 62 -2.02 -4.50 -12.88
C ASP A 62 -1.43 -3.12 -13.19
N TYR A 63 -1.13 -2.88 -14.46
CA TYR A 63 -0.66 -1.57 -14.93
C TYR A 63 -1.79 -0.54 -14.97
N ASP A 64 -3.01 -0.97 -15.29
CA ASP A 64 -4.11 -0.10 -15.65
C ASP A 64 -5.06 0.27 -14.51
N GLY A 65 -4.91 -0.30 -13.31
CA GLY A 65 -5.76 -0.06 -12.15
C GLY A 65 -7.05 -0.87 -12.13
N LYS A 66 -7.12 -1.96 -12.89
CA LYS A 66 -8.28 -2.88 -12.96
C LYS A 66 -8.10 -4.17 -12.19
N SER A 67 -6.98 -4.31 -11.49
CA SER A 67 -6.72 -5.46 -10.64
C SER A 67 -6.19 -5.03 -9.29
N VAL A 68 -6.52 -5.81 -8.26
CA VAL A 68 -6.03 -5.63 -6.90
C VAL A 68 -5.49 -6.97 -6.41
N ILE A 69 -4.29 -6.94 -5.85
CA ILE A 69 -3.73 -8.07 -5.11
C ILE A 69 -4.16 -7.92 -3.66
N ILE A 70 -4.86 -8.91 -3.14
CA ILE A 70 -5.30 -8.98 -1.74
C ILE A 70 -4.46 -10.05 -1.04
N SER A 71 -3.88 -9.67 0.09
CA SER A 71 -3.00 -10.53 0.88
C SER A 71 -3.45 -10.60 2.33
N TRP A 72 -3.31 -11.74 3.00
CA TRP A 72 -3.62 -11.88 4.41
C TRP A 72 -2.82 -13.02 5.02
N VAL A 73 -2.83 -13.12 6.34
CA VAL A 73 -2.16 -14.20 7.07
C VAL A 73 -3.17 -14.95 7.92
N THR A 74 -3.13 -16.29 7.88
CA THR A 74 -3.77 -17.17 8.86
C THR A 74 -2.69 -17.79 9.74
N ALA A 75 -2.95 -17.90 11.05
CA ALA A 75 -1.91 -18.19 12.04
C ALA A 75 -1.78 -19.68 12.35
N ASP A 76 -2.89 -20.41 12.37
CA ASP A 76 -2.98 -21.76 12.95
C ASP A 76 -2.91 -22.85 11.88
N GLU A 77 -3.57 -22.63 10.73
CA GLU A 77 -3.65 -23.59 9.62
C GLU A 77 -3.81 -22.85 8.27
N PRO A 78 -3.54 -23.49 7.11
CA PRO A 78 -3.63 -22.82 5.82
C PRO A 78 -4.99 -22.15 5.59
N GLY A 79 -6.10 -22.79 5.93
CA GLY A 79 -7.43 -22.24 5.64
C GLY A 79 -7.72 -22.06 4.14
N SER A 80 -8.76 -21.31 3.81
CA SER A 80 -9.17 -21.03 2.43
C SER A 80 -8.35 -19.92 1.76
N ASN A 81 -7.97 -20.17 0.51
CA ASN A 81 -7.36 -19.18 -0.40
C ASN A 81 -8.38 -18.38 -1.21
N LYS A 82 -9.67 -18.58 -0.93
CA LYS A 82 -10.75 -18.03 -1.73
C LYS A 82 -11.16 -16.66 -1.20
N ILE A 83 -11.32 -15.73 -2.12
CA ILE A 83 -11.96 -14.43 -1.87
C ILE A 83 -13.32 -14.46 -2.54
N ARG A 84 -14.37 -14.00 -1.86
CA ARG A 84 -15.64 -13.65 -2.51
C ARG A 84 -15.76 -12.14 -2.51
N TYR A 85 -16.18 -11.58 -3.64
CA TYR A 85 -16.29 -10.14 -3.80
C TYR A 85 -17.49 -9.75 -4.66
N GLY A 86 -17.94 -8.51 -4.50
CA GLY A 86 -19.12 -7.99 -5.18
C GLY A 86 -19.29 -6.50 -4.98
N LEU A 87 -20.34 -5.95 -5.59
CA LEU A 87 -20.63 -4.51 -5.57
C LEU A 87 -21.47 -4.08 -4.36
N SER A 88 -22.02 -5.04 -3.61
CA SER A 88 -22.87 -4.79 -2.45
C SER A 88 -22.39 -5.57 -1.25
N GLU A 89 -22.49 -4.97 -0.07
CA GLU A 89 -22.08 -5.61 1.18
C GLU A 89 -22.93 -6.87 1.44
N GLY A 90 -22.27 -8.00 1.66
CA GLY A 90 -22.94 -9.29 1.88
C GLY A 90 -23.50 -9.96 0.62
N HIS A 91 -23.33 -9.36 -0.57
CA HIS A 91 -23.67 -9.97 -1.85
C HIS A 91 -22.42 -10.08 -2.73
N TYR A 92 -21.84 -11.28 -2.74
CA TYR A 92 -20.58 -11.57 -3.42
C TYR A 92 -20.83 -12.43 -4.65
N ASP A 93 -20.98 -11.78 -5.80
CA ASP A 93 -21.27 -12.42 -7.08
C ASP A 93 -20.05 -13.13 -7.69
N PHE A 94 -18.85 -12.71 -7.29
CA PHE A 94 -17.60 -13.15 -7.88
C PHE A 94 -16.73 -13.83 -6.84
N THR A 95 -15.86 -14.71 -7.32
CA THR A 95 -14.88 -15.39 -6.49
C THR A 95 -13.54 -15.46 -7.18
N ALA A 96 -12.47 -15.23 -6.44
CA ALA A 96 -11.10 -15.39 -6.89
C ALA A 96 -10.38 -16.39 -5.99
N GLU A 97 -9.44 -17.14 -6.54
CA GLU A 97 -8.65 -18.13 -5.81
C GLU A 97 -7.18 -17.73 -5.84
N GLY A 98 -6.60 -17.61 -4.65
CA GLY A 98 -5.21 -17.24 -4.47
C GLY A 98 -4.27 -18.42 -4.28
N THR A 99 -3.04 -18.09 -3.94
CA THR A 99 -2.01 -19.04 -3.51
C THR A 99 -1.64 -18.78 -2.06
N VAL A 100 -1.11 -19.81 -1.40
CA VAL A 100 -0.61 -19.72 -0.02
C VAL A 100 0.86 -20.13 0.03
N GLN A 101 1.64 -19.39 0.79
CA GLN A 101 3.06 -19.63 1.00
C GLN A 101 3.42 -19.37 2.46
N ASN A 102 4.50 -19.96 2.93
CA ASN A 102 5.10 -19.65 4.22
C ASN A 102 6.62 -19.52 4.05
N TYR A 103 7.27 -18.91 5.05
CA TYR A 103 8.71 -18.80 5.08
C TYR A 103 9.25 -19.03 6.48
N THR A 104 10.50 -19.43 6.54
CA THR A 104 11.24 -19.58 7.79
C THR A 104 12.41 -18.60 7.81
N PHE A 105 12.66 -17.95 8.95
CA PHE A 105 13.78 -17.07 9.16
C PHE A 105 14.44 -17.37 10.52
N TYR A 106 15.63 -17.96 10.51
CA TYR A 106 16.28 -18.53 11.70
C TYR A 106 15.38 -19.54 12.43
N LYS A 107 14.85 -19.15 13.60
CA LYS A 107 13.95 -19.96 14.44
C LYS A 107 12.49 -19.53 14.33
N TYR A 108 12.22 -18.49 13.53
CA TYR A 108 10.88 -18.01 13.27
C TYR A 108 10.30 -18.73 12.06
N GLU A 109 9.07 -19.20 12.18
CA GLU A 109 8.23 -19.68 11.09
C GLU A 109 7.07 -18.71 10.94
N SER A 110 6.80 -18.28 9.71
CA SER A 110 5.66 -17.41 9.45
C SER A 110 4.35 -18.18 9.58
N GLY A 111 3.25 -17.45 9.80
CA GLY A 111 1.93 -17.98 9.46
C GLY A 111 1.80 -18.28 7.96
N TYR A 112 0.60 -18.67 7.55
CA TYR A 112 0.27 -18.95 6.16
C TYR A 112 -0.11 -17.65 5.46
N ILE A 113 0.72 -17.24 4.50
CA ILE A 113 0.58 -15.98 3.77
C ILE A 113 -0.17 -16.27 2.48
N HIS A 114 -1.36 -15.69 2.39
CA HIS A 114 -2.22 -15.79 1.23
C HIS A 114 -2.00 -14.59 0.32
N GLN A 115 -2.05 -14.85 -0.98
CA GLN A 115 -2.03 -13.81 -1.99
C GLN A 115 -2.97 -14.19 -3.13
N CYS A 116 -3.93 -13.32 -3.40
CA CYS A 116 -4.94 -13.51 -4.45
C CYS A 116 -4.99 -12.30 -5.37
N LEU A 117 -4.94 -12.54 -6.67
CA LEU A 117 -5.17 -11.51 -7.69
C LEU A 117 -6.66 -11.47 -8.00
N VAL A 118 -7.28 -10.32 -7.75
CA VAL A 118 -8.64 -10.03 -8.20
C VAL A 118 -8.54 -9.13 -9.42
N ASP A 119 -8.98 -9.61 -10.58
CA ASP A 119 -8.86 -8.91 -11.85
C ASP A 119 -10.23 -8.59 -12.47
N GLY A 120 -10.21 -7.94 -13.64
CA GLY A 120 -11.42 -7.62 -14.39
C GLY A 120 -12.32 -6.57 -13.72
N LEU A 121 -11.78 -5.77 -12.79
CA LEU A 121 -12.55 -4.79 -12.04
C LEU A 121 -12.93 -3.58 -12.90
N GLN A 122 -14.04 -2.95 -12.53
CA GLN A 122 -14.48 -1.68 -13.11
C GLN A 122 -13.74 -0.52 -12.45
N TYR A 123 -13.51 0.54 -13.21
CA TYR A 123 -12.94 1.80 -12.69
C TYR A 123 -13.93 2.51 -11.77
N ASP A 124 -13.42 3.34 -10.88
CA ASP A 124 -14.20 4.24 -10.02
C ASP A 124 -15.36 3.51 -9.32
N THR A 125 -15.09 2.29 -8.84
CA THR A 125 -16.11 1.38 -8.33
C THR A 125 -15.70 0.85 -6.96
N LYS A 126 -16.66 0.88 -6.03
CA LYS A 126 -16.51 0.28 -4.70
C LYS A 126 -16.78 -1.22 -4.77
N TYR A 127 -15.84 -2.01 -4.28
CA TYR A 127 -15.98 -3.46 -4.13
C TYR A 127 -15.94 -3.84 -2.65
N TYR A 128 -16.84 -4.72 -2.26
CA TYR A 128 -16.82 -5.39 -0.97
C TYR A 128 -16.24 -6.79 -1.18
N TYR A 129 -15.42 -7.24 -0.24
CA TYR A 129 -14.87 -8.58 -0.29
C TYR A 129 -14.86 -9.23 1.10
N ASP A 130 -14.89 -10.55 1.10
CA ASP A 130 -14.70 -11.35 2.30
C ASP A 130 -13.54 -12.34 2.14
N ILE A 131 -12.90 -12.61 3.29
CA ILE A 131 -11.77 -13.54 3.41
C ILE A 131 -11.95 -14.38 4.67
N GLY A 132 -11.39 -15.59 4.64
CA GLY A 132 -11.50 -16.56 5.72
C GLY A 132 -12.79 -17.38 5.66
N ASP A 133 -12.92 -18.32 6.60
CA ASP A 133 -13.96 -19.34 6.58
C ASP A 133 -14.92 -19.21 7.78
N GLY A 134 -16.19 -19.55 7.53
CA GLY A 134 -17.22 -19.64 8.56
C GLY A 134 -17.38 -18.36 9.40
N ASP A 135 -17.49 -18.56 10.71
CA ASP A 135 -17.69 -17.49 11.70
C ASP A 135 -16.45 -16.59 11.90
N SER A 136 -15.29 -17.02 11.41
CA SER A 136 -14.04 -16.26 11.45
C SER A 136 -13.82 -15.39 10.20
N SER A 137 -14.77 -15.40 9.26
CA SER A 137 -14.68 -14.59 8.05
C SER A 137 -14.69 -13.09 8.36
N ARG A 138 -13.90 -12.33 7.60
CA ARG A 138 -13.76 -10.89 7.75
C ARG A 138 -14.14 -10.19 6.46
N LYS A 139 -14.84 -9.07 6.60
CA LYS A 139 -15.36 -8.27 5.48
C LYS A 139 -14.63 -6.95 5.41
N PHE A 140 -14.32 -6.55 4.19
CA PHE A 140 -13.62 -5.32 3.88
C PHE A 140 -14.16 -4.73 2.59
N TRP A 141 -13.67 -3.56 2.23
CA TRP A 141 -13.96 -2.94 0.96
C TRP A 141 -12.77 -2.14 0.45
N PHE A 142 -12.75 -1.89 -0.85
CA PHE A 142 -11.82 -0.97 -1.48
C PHE A 142 -12.52 -0.24 -2.62
N HIS A 143 -11.88 0.82 -3.12
CA HIS A 143 -12.36 1.58 -4.27
C HIS A 143 -11.31 1.53 -5.36
N THR A 144 -11.70 1.13 -6.58
CA THR A 144 -10.80 1.16 -7.72
C THR A 144 -10.53 2.60 -8.16
N PRO A 145 -9.35 2.87 -8.74
CA PRO A 145 -9.04 4.19 -9.25
C PRO A 145 -9.95 4.57 -10.43
N PRO A 146 -10.06 5.87 -10.74
CA PRO A 146 -10.68 6.30 -11.98
C PRO A 146 -9.87 5.81 -13.19
N LYS A 147 -10.51 5.76 -14.35
CA LYS A 147 -9.84 5.40 -15.60
C LYS A 147 -8.66 6.33 -15.86
N ILE A 148 -7.54 5.76 -16.32
CA ILE A 148 -6.33 6.51 -16.69
C ILE A 148 -6.69 7.60 -17.71
N ASN A 149 -6.48 8.84 -17.31
CA ASN A 149 -6.72 10.03 -18.11
C ASN A 149 -5.77 11.15 -17.62
N PRO A 150 -5.14 11.93 -18.52
CA PRO A 150 -4.35 13.11 -18.13
C PRO A 150 -5.06 14.09 -17.19
N ASP A 151 -6.38 14.20 -17.28
CA ASP A 151 -7.20 15.10 -16.46
C ASP A 151 -7.80 14.41 -15.21
N ALA A 152 -7.49 13.13 -14.97
CA ALA A 152 -7.97 12.42 -13.78
C ALA A 152 -7.30 12.97 -12.52
N SER A 153 -8.10 13.35 -11.52
CA SER A 153 -7.60 13.74 -10.20
C SER A 153 -7.43 12.51 -9.32
N TYR A 154 -6.28 12.40 -8.66
CA TYR A 154 -6.01 11.37 -7.65
C TYR A 154 -5.17 11.94 -6.51
N LYS A 155 -5.34 11.38 -5.31
CA LYS A 155 -4.59 11.79 -4.12
C LYS A 155 -3.70 10.64 -3.66
N PHE A 156 -2.40 10.89 -3.63
CA PHE A 156 -1.41 9.93 -3.12
C PHE A 156 -0.90 10.39 -1.75
N GLY A 157 -1.01 9.52 -0.75
CA GLY A 157 -0.29 9.69 0.51
C GLY A 157 1.15 9.25 0.33
N ILE A 158 2.11 10.15 0.53
CA ILE A 158 3.54 9.82 0.46
C ILE A 158 4.05 9.69 1.88
N ILE A 159 4.40 8.46 2.27
CA ILE A 159 4.88 8.13 3.61
C ILE A 159 6.16 7.32 3.47
N GLY A 160 7.19 7.70 4.23
CA GLY A 160 8.47 7.03 4.28
C GLY A 160 8.90 6.83 5.74
N LEU A 161 9.79 5.86 5.98
CA LEU A 161 10.22 5.45 7.32
C LEU A 161 9.04 5.08 8.23
N CYS A 162 8.20 4.16 7.76
CA CYS A 162 7.18 3.54 8.58
C CYS A 162 7.61 2.12 8.96
N PHE A 163 7.72 1.84 10.25
CA PHE A 163 7.61 0.48 10.76
C PHE A 163 6.11 0.21 10.95
N PHE A 164 5.40 -0.15 9.86
CA PHE A 164 4.06 -0.77 9.72
C PHE A 164 3.35 -0.31 8.42
N LEU A 165 2.76 -1.25 7.66
CA LEU A 165 2.07 -1.00 6.38
C LEU A 165 0.71 -0.34 6.61
N ILE A 166 0.38 0.70 5.83
CA ILE A 166 -0.87 1.48 5.95
C ILE A 166 -1.91 0.98 4.95
N PHE A 167 -3.13 0.70 5.42
CA PHE A 167 -4.36 0.67 4.62
C PHE A 167 -5.09 2.00 4.77
N TYR A 168 -5.48 2.61 3.65
CA TYR A 168 -6.45 3.71 3.68
C TYR A 168 -7.87 3.17 3.55
N HIS A 169 -8.74 3.88 4.27
CA HIS A 169 -10.06 3.49 4.77
C HIS A 169 -11.11 3.26 3.69
#